data_AF-A0A5M8P1D3-F1
#
_entry.id   AF-A0A5M8P1D3-F1
#
_cell.length_a   1.000
_cell.length_b   1.000
_cell.length_c   1.000
_cell.angle_alpha   90.00
_cell.angle_beta   90.00
_cell.angle_gamma   90.00
#
_symmetry.space_group_name_H-M   'P 1'
#
loop_
_entity.id
_entity.type
_entity.pdbx_description
1 polymer ?
#
loop_
_entity_poly.entity_id
_entity_poly.type
_entity_poly.pdbx_seq_one_letter_code
_entity_poly.pdbx_strand_id
1 'polypeptide(L)'
;MTMSNIATELGISKRTLYEVFRDKEELLYECISSHMKKSEQEIAARHQKENVIDTLMYIYTKQLRSATEVNSSVYHDLKKYHATIFEKIEARQQEAYQGFAPFLIKGIEQGLIRKEIHVEILVWLLKVQFKALMDDEYVPIDTFSADEFIQAIILNFIRGIATTTGNERVDQLIEKQKNEILK
;
A
#
# COMPACT_ATOMS: atom_id res chain seq x y z
N MET A 1 -8.85 22.94 9.87
CA MET A 1 -7.48 22.88 10.43
C MET A 1 -6.54 23.82 9.67
N THR A 2 -5.87 24.75 10.37
CA THR A 2 -4.94 25.76 9.82
C THR A 2 -3.49 25.50 10.26
N MET A 3 -2.49 26.12 9.60
CA MET A 3 -1.07 26.08 10.04
C MET A 3 -0.88 26.51 11.50
N SER A 4 -1.74 27.41 11.99
CA SER A 4 -1.75 27.80 13.40
C SER A 4 -2.13 26.66 14.32
N ASN A 5 -3.18 25.91 13.96
CA ASN A 5 -3.65 24.80 14.79
C ASN A 5 -2.59 23.70 14.85
N ILE A 6 -1.96 23.40 13.71
CA ILE A 6 -0.90 22.40 13.60
C ILE A 6 0.30 22.78 14.49
N ALA A 7 0.77 24.03 14.43
CA ALA A 7 1.88 24.49 15.27
C ALA A 7 1.54 24.37 16.77
N THR A 8 0.31 24.71 17.17
CA THR A 8 -0.16 24.58 18.55
C THR A 8 -0.21 23.12 19.00
N GLU A 9 -0.74 22.21 18.18
CA GLU A 9 -0.79 20.77 18.50
C GLU A 9 0.61 20.15 18.61
N LEU A 10 1.55 20.61 17.79
CA LEU A 10 2.95 20.16 17.83
C LEU A 10 3.79 20.85 18.94
N GLY A 11 3.22 21.82 19.66
CA GLY A 11 3.94 22.58 20.71
C GLY A 11 5.06 23.47 20.18
N ILE A 12 5.03 23.87 18.90
CA ILE A 12 6.05 24.70 18.24
C ILE A 12 5.49 26.07 17.82
N SER A 13 6.38 27.01 17.48
CA SER A 13 5.97 28.30 16.93
C SER A 13 5.53 28.15 15.47
N LYS A 14 4.59 29.00 15.01
CA LYS A 14 4.24 29.08 13.58
C LYS A 14 5.46 29.40 12.73
N ARG A 15 6.38 30.23 13.24
CA ARG A 15 7.60 30.63 12.54
C ARG A 15 8.46 29.40 12.22
N THR A 16 8.66 28.52 13.21
CA THR A 16 9.39 27.25 13.04
C THR A 16 8.75 26.37 11.99
N LEU A 17 7.41 26.29 11.94
CA LEU A 17 6.72 25.52 10.91
C LEU A 17 6.91 26.14 9.51
N TYR A 18 6.86 27.47 9.40
CA TYR A 18 7.09 28.17 8.12
C TYR A 18 8.54 28.21 7.65
N GLU A 19 9.51 28.02 8.55
CA GLU A 19 10.92 27.86 8.19
C GLU A 19 11.17 26.56 7.41
N VAL A 20 10.30 25.55 7.59
CA VAL A 20 10.40 24.25 6.93
C VAL A 20 9.40 24.12 5.77
N PHE A 21 8.19 24.69 5.91
CA PHE A 21 7.12 24.56 4.92
C PHE A 21 6.51 25.92 4.59
N ARG A 22 6.50 26.28 3.31
CA ARG A 22 5.92 27.53 2.80
C ARG A 22 4.45 27.66 3.14
N ASP A 23 3.69 26.58 3.02
CA ASP A 23 2.25 26.56 3.24
C ASP A 23 1.74 25.17 3.64
N LYS A 24 0.42 25.07 3.82
CA LYS A 24 -0.24 23.82 4.21
C LYS A 24 -0.20 22.77 3.09
N GLU A 25 -0.18 23.16 1.82
CA GLU A 25 -0.11 22.23 0.69
C GLU A 25 1.26 21.55 0.65
N GLU A 26 2.33 22.32 0.83
CA GLU A 26 3.68 21.78 0.91
C GLU A 26 3.84 20.84 2.12
N LEU A 27 3.36 21.25 3.30
CA LEU A 27 3.37 20.38 4.47
C LEU A 27 2.60 19.07 4.22
N LEU A 28 1.40 19.14 3.63
CA LEU A 28 0.58 17.96 3.33
C LEU A 28 1.29 17.02 2.35
N TYR A 29 1.84 17.57 1.26
CA TYR A 29 2.59 16.80 0.27
C TYR A 29 3.81 16.11 0.89
N GLU A 30 4.61 16.84 1.70
CA GLU A 30 5.80 16.28 2.33
C GLU A 30 5.47 15.19 3.35
N CYS A 31 4.38 15.34 4.12
CA CYS A 31 3.89 14.29 5.01
C CYS A 31 3.54 13.00 4.25
N ILE A 32 2.78 13.11 3.15
CA ILE A 32 2.38 11.94 2.35
C ILE A 32 3.60 11.34 1.65
N SER A 33 4.44 12.17 1.03
CA SER A 33 5.66 11.77 0.33
C SER A 33 6.64 11.04 1.25
N SER A 34 6.81 11.52 2.49
CA SER A 34 7.63 10.88 3.51
C SER A 34 7.07 9.53 3.93
N HIS A 35 5.76 9.42 4.12
CA HIS A 35 5.09 8.16 4.44
C HIS A 35 5.27 7.12 3.31
N MET A 36 5.05 7.52 2.06
CA MET A 36 5.28 6.66 0.89
C MET A 36 6.74 6.21 0.80
N LYS A 37 7.68 7.15 0.96
CA LYS A 37 9.13 6.86 0.92
C LYS A 37 9.54 5.83 1.97
N LYS A 38 9.03 5.97 3.20
CA LYS A 38 9.29 5.01 4.27
C LYS A 38 8.76 3.63 3.90
N SER A 39 7.55 3.55 3.35
CA SER A 39 6.97 2.28 2.91
C SER A 39 7.77 1.62 1.79
N GLU A 40 8.17 2.38 0.78
CA GLU A 40 9.03 1.92 -0.32
C GLU A 40 10.37 1.37 0.19
N GLN A 41 11.02 2.07 1.12
CA GLN A 41 12.29 1.65 1.72
C GLN A 41 12.16 0.36 2.54
N GLU A 42 11.08 0.22 3.32
CA GLU A 42 10.80 -0.99 4.09
C GLU A 42 10.60 -2.21 3.17
N ILE A 43 9.83 -2.04 2.09
CA ILE A 43 9.58 -3.09 1.10
C ILE A 43 10.89 -3.44 0.37
N ALA A 44 11.65 -2.45 -0.08
CA ALA A 44 12.93 -2.67 -0.77
C ALA A 44 13.94 -3.42 0.10
N ALA A 45 14.05 -3.05 1.38
CA ALA A 45 14.95 -3.72 2.33
C ALA A 45 14.58 -5.20 2.57
N ARG A 46 13.27 -5.51 2.58
CA ARG A 46 12.78 -6.89 2.69
C ARG A 46 13.00 -7.69 1.43
N HIS A 47 12.70 -7.11 0.27
CA HIS A 47 12.93 -7.76 -1.02
C HIS A 47 14.39 -8.26 -1.18
N GLN A 48 15.36 -7.57 -0.59
CA GLN A 48 16.76 -8.00 -0.62
C GLN A 48 17.06 -9.23 0.25
N LYS A 49 16.27 -9.48 1.30
CA LYS A 49 16.54 -10.49 2.33
C LYS A 49 15.58 -11.68 2.27
N GLU A 50 14.37 -11.45 1.78
CA GLU A 50 13.26 -12.39 1.84
C GLU A 50 12.89 -12.88 0.43
N ASN A 51 12.13 -13.98 0.36
CA ASN A 51 11.56 -14.43 -0.90
C ASN A 51 10.29 -13.62 -1.25
N VAL A 52 9.78 -13.82 -2.47
CA VAL A 52 8.65 -13.07 -3.01
C VAL A 52 7.37 -13.23 -2.15
N ILE A 53 7.09 -14.44 -1.65
CA ILE A 53 5.87 -14.73 -0.89
C ILE A 53 5.94 -14.08 0.48
N ASP A 54 7.08 -14.18 1.17
CA ASP A 54 7.29 -13.52 2.47
C ASP A 54 7.12 -11.99 2.36
N THR A 55 7.67 -11.39 1.29
CA THR A 55 7.52 -9.94 1.04
C THR A 55 6.08 -9.55 0.72
N LEU A 56 5.37 -10.33 -0.12
CA LEU A 56 3.96 -10.10 -0.43
C LEU A 56 3.06 -10.24 0.80
N MET A 57 3.31 -11.24 1.64
CA MET A 57 2.56 -11.45 2.88
C MET A 57 2.85 -10.36 3.92
N TYR A 58 4.08 -9.81 3.96
CA TYR A 58 4.37 -8.63 4.77
C TYR A 58 3.56 -7.42 4.31
N ILE A 59 3.49 -7.17 2.99
CA ILE A 59 2.68 -6.08 2.41
C ILE A 59 1.20 -6.28 2.77
N TYR A 60 0.68 -7.49 2.61
CA TYR A 60 -0.68 -7.86 3.01
C TYR A 60 -0.98 -7.50 4.47
N THR A 61 -0.12 -7.92 5.41
CA THR A 61 -0.32 -7.66 6.84
C THR A 61 -0.16 -6.19 7.20
N LYS A 62 0.75 -5.47 6.54
CA LYS A 62 0.88 -4.03 6.71
C LYS A 62 -0.38 -3.31 6.25
N GLN A 63 -0.90 -3.67 5.07
CA GLN A 63 -2.11 -3.06 4.53
C GLN A 63 -3.34 -3.35 5.40
N LEU A 64 -3.43 -4.56 5.96
CA LEU A 64 -4.44 -4.93 6.94
C LEU A 64 -4.48 -4.01 8.16
N ARG A 65 -3.31 -3.74 8.75
CA ARG A 65 -3.19 -2.82 9.89
C ARG A 65 -3.56 -1.39 9.48
N SER A 66 -3.05 -0.93 8.34
CA SER A 66 -3.32 0.41 7.85
C SER A 66 -4.78 0.63 7.42
N ALA A 67 -5.48 -0.40 6.94
CA ALA A 67 -6.91 -0.30 6.58
C ALA A 67 -7.79 0.03 7.79
N THR A 68 -7.37 -0.34 9.01
CA THR A 68 -8.06 0.03 10.25
C THR A 68 -7.70 1.44 10.76
N GLU A 69 -6.63 2.05 10.25
CA GLU A 69 -6.07 3.32 10.75
C GLU A 69 -6.28 4.50 9.77
N VAL A 70 -6.31 4.22 8.46
CA VAL A 70 -6.41 5.25 7.41
C VAL A 70 -7.85 5.34 6.92
N ASN A 71 -8.51 6.46 7.22
CA ASN A 71 -9.85 6.75 6.73
C ASN A 71 -9.83 6.88 5.19
N SER A 72 -10.73 6.16 4.50
CA SER A 72 -10.91 6.26 3.03
C SER A 72 -11.17 7.72 2.58
N SER A 73 -11.64 8.56 3.50
CA SER A 73 -11.83 10.00 3.28
C SER A 73 -10.55 10.72 2.86
N VAL A 74 -9.35 10.26 3.24
CA VAL A 74 -8.09 10.95 2.88
C VAL A 74 -7.88 10.96 1.37
N TYR A 75 -8.16 9.84 0.70
CA TYR A 75 -8.00 9.77 -0.76
C TYR A 75 -9.06 10.64 -1.47
N HIS A 76 -10.31 10.59 -1.01
CA HIS A 76 -11.39 11.41 -1.54
C HIS A 76 -11.12 12.92 -1.35
N ASP A 77 -10.66 13.30 -0.16
CA ASP A 77 -10.31 14.68 0.18
C ASP A 77 -9.14 15.19 -0.64
N LEU A 78 -8.11 14.35 -0.87
CA LEU A 78 -6.99 14.70 -1.74
C LEU A 78 -7.45 14.91 -3.18
N LYS A 79 -8.27 14.00 -3.72
CA LYS A 79 -8.80 14.11 -5.09
C LYS A 79 -9.67 15.36 -5.27
N LYS A 80 -10.50 15.69 -4.27
CA LYS A 80 -11.47 16.79 -4.35
C LYS A 80 -10.88 18.17 -4.06
N TYR A 81 -10.02 18.27 -3.05
CA TYR A 81 -9.54 19.56 -2.54
C TYR A 81 -8.07 19.83 -2.87
N HIS A 82 -7.29 18.81 -3.26
CA HIS A 82 -5.83 18.89 -3.45
C HIS A 82 -5.37 18.19 -4.75
N ALA A 83 -6.04 18.47 -5.88
CA ALA A 83 -5.82 17.78 -7.15
C ALA A 83 -4.34 17.72 -7.60
N THR A 84 -3.58 18.80 -7.44
CA THR A 84 -2.15 18.82 -7.80
C THR A 84 -1.30 17.87 -6.94
N ILE A 85 -1.63 17.73 -5.65
CA ILE A 85 -0.97 16.77 -4.76
C ILE A 85 -1.35 15.35 -5.16
N PHE A 86 -2.64 15.14 -5.45
CA PHE A 86 -3.17 13.86 -5.91
C PHE A 86 -2.46 13.36 -7.19
N GLU A 87 -2.29 14.21 -8.20
CA GLU A 87 -1.58 13.87 -9.45
C GLU A 87 -0.13 13.43 -9.19
N LYS A 88 0.58 14.12 -8.28
CA LYS A 88 1.95 13.75 -7.89
C LYS A 88 2.00 12.39 -7.20
N ILE A 89 1.04 12.12 -6.32
CA ILE A 89 0.93 10.82 -5.64
C ILE A 89 0.64 9.71 -6.66
N GLU A 90 -0.30 9.93 -7.59
CA GLU A 90 -0.60 8.96 -8.65
C GLU A 90 0.63 8.68 -9.53
N ALA A 91 1.37 9.71 -9.94
CA ALA A 91 2.58 9.55 -10.74
C ALA A 91 3.62 8.67 -10.02
N ARG A 92 3.84 8.92 -8.73
CA ARG A 92 4.75 8.11 -7.91
C ARG A 92 4.28 6.68 -7.73
N GLN A 93 2.96 6.46 -7.56
CA GLN A 93 2.40 5.10 -7.52
C GLN A 93 2.62 4.38 -8.87
N GLN A 94 2.52 5.09 -10.01
CA GLN A 94 2.82 4.51 -11.33
C GLN A 94 4.26 4.02 -11.43
N GLU A 95 5.22 4.77 -10.90
CA GLU A 95 6.63 4.36 -10.82
C GLU A 95 6.81 3.14 -9.92
N ALA A 96 6.15 3.09 -8.76
CA ALA A 96 6.22 1.95 -7.85
C ALA A 96 5.76 0.64 -8.52
N TYR A 97 4.72 0.69 -9.37
CA TYR A 97 4.27 -0.48 -10.12
C TYR A 97 5.31 -1.00 -11.14
N GLN A 98 6.23 -0.16 -11.63
CA GLN A 98 7.32 -0.60 -12.51
C GLN A 98 8.27 -1.56 -11.78
N GLY A 99 8.46 -1.37 -10.47
CA GLY A 99 9.24 -2.27 -9.62
C GLY A 99 8.59 -3.64 -9.39
N PHE A 100 7.29 -3.78 -9.67
CA PHE A 100 6.54 -5.00 -9.39
C PHE A 100 6.84 -6.12 -10.40
N ALA A 101 7.08 -5.79 -11.67
CA ALA A 101 7.38 -6.79 -12.69
C ALA A 101 8.72 -7.53 -12.42
N PRO A 102 9.85 -6.85 -12.17
CA PRO A 102 11.10 -7.51 -11.77
C PRO A 102 10.95 -8.37 -10.50
N PHE A 103 10.14 -7.91 -9.55
CA PHE A 103 9.87 -8.65 -8.31
C PHE A 103 9.12 -9.97 -8.57
N LEU A 104 8.10 -9.96 -9.44
CA LEU A 104 7.39 -11.18 -9.84
C LEU A 104 8.29 -12.13 -10.64
N ILE A 105 9.15 -11.60 -11.51
CA ILE A 105 10.13 -12.40 -12.27
C ILE A 105 11.07 -13.15 -11.31
N LYS A 106 11.60 -12.47 -10.29
CA LYS A 106 12.38 -13.12 -9.22
C LYS A 106 11.59 -14.25 -8.54
N GLY A 107 10.29 -14.05 -8.33
CA GLY A 107 9.42 -15.08 -7.76
C GLY A 107 9.25 -16.31 -8.65
N ILE A 108 9.26 -16.13 -9.96
CA ILE A 108 9.25 -17.24 -10.95
C ILE A 108 10.58 -17.99 -10.88
N GLU A 109 11.70 -17.27 -10.84
CA GLU A 109 13.04 -17.87 -10.69
C GLU A 109 13.20 -18.66 -9.38
N GLN A 110 12.52 -18.21 -8.31
CA GLN A 110 12.45 -18.90 -7.03
C GLN A 110 11.54 -20.14 -7.04
N GLY A 111 10.77 -20.38 -8.10
CA GLY A 111 9.77 -21.45 -8.16
C GLY A 111 8.54 -21.24 -7.27
N LEU A 112 8.36 -20.02 -6.73
CA LEU A 112 7.28 -19.68 -5.81
C LEU A 112 6.09 -19.03 -6.54
N ILE A 113 6.33 -18.48 -7.73
CA ILE A 113 5.33 -17.88 -8.60
C ILE A 113 5.20 -18.70 -9.88
N ARG A 114 3.98 -18.85 -10.38
CA ARG A 114 3.64 -19.61 -11.57
C ARG A 114 4.37 -19.06 -12.80
N LYS A 115 5.03 -19.92 -13.57
CA LYS A 115 5.87 -19.54 -14.72
C LYS A 115 5.06 -19.13 -15.96
N GLU A 116 3.81 -19.58 -16.05
CA GLU A 116 2.92 -19.34 -17.17
C GLU A 116 2.22 -17.96 -17.12
N ILE A 117 2.47 -17.18 -16.08
CA ILE A 117 1.83 -15.87 -15.93
C ILE A 117 2.42 -14.85 -16.89
N HIS A 118 1.55 -14.02 -17.46
CA HIS A 118 1.98 -12.83 -18.17
C HIS A 118 2.17 -11.69 -17.17
N VAL A 119 3.42 -11.45 -16.75
CA VAL A 119 3.77 -10.50 -15.68
C VAL A 119 3.16 -9.12 -15.92
N GLU A 120 3.26 -8.58 -17.13
CA GLU A 120 2.71 -7.25 -17.44
C GLU A 120 1.19 -7.16 -17.27
N ILE A 121 0.45 -8.22 -17.64
CA ILE A 121 -1.01 -8.28 -17.47
C ILE A 121 -1.33 -8.30 -15.98
N LEU A 122 -0.57 -9.05 -15.16
CA LEU A 122 -0.79 -9.07 -13.72
C LEU A 122 -0.51 -7.73 -13.06
N VAL A 123 0.57 -7.03 -13.45
CA VAL A 123 0.82 -5.67 -12.95
C VAL A 123 -0.34 -4.75 -13.34
N TRP A 124 -0.87 -4.87 -14.55
CA TRP A 124 -2.01 -4.07 -15.00
C TRP A 124 -3.31 -4.40 -14.23
N LEU A 125 -3.63 -5.69 -14.04
CA LEU A 125 -4.78 -6.12 -13.24
C LEU A 125 -4.68 -5.62 -11.80
N LEU A 126 -3.50 -5.71 -11.20
CA LEU A 126 -3.25 -5.22 -9.86
C LEU A 126 -3.49 -3.70 -9.76
N LYS A 127 -3.03 -2.92 -10.76
CA LYS A 127 -3.32 -1.47 -10.85
C LYS A 127 -4.82 -1.20 -10.86
N VAL A 128 -5.58 -1.93 -11.68
CA VAL A 128 -7.04 -1.75 -11.78
C VAL A 128 -7.73 -2.10 -10.47
N GLN A 129 -7.35 -3.20 -9.83
CA GLN A 129 -7.92 -3.62 -8.55
C GLN A 129 -7.65 -2.58 -7.44
N PHE A 130 -6.43 -2.04 -7.36
CA PHE A 130 -6.12 -0.97 -6.40
C PHE A 130 -6.83 0.35 -6.71
N LYS A 131 -7.09 0.67 -7.97
CA LYS A 131 -7.92 1.84 -8.32
C LYS A 131 -9.37 1.64 -7.91
N ALA A 132 -9.93 0.45 -8.13
CA ALA A 132 -11.28 0.11 -7.70
C ALA A 132 -11.45 0.21 -6.18
N LEU A 133 -10.41 -0.14 -5.40
CA LEU A 133 -10.41 0.04 -3.95
C LEU A 133 -10.56 1.49 -3.47
N MET A 134 -10.24 2.45 -4.33
CA MET A 134 -10.26 3.88 -4.00
C MET A 134 -11.51 4.59 -4.54
N ASP A 135 -12.41 3.82 -5.16
CA ASP A 135 -13.61 4.34 -5.79
C ASP A 135 -14.82 3.58 -5.23
N ASP A 136 -15.61 4.29 -4.43
CA ASP A 136 -16.79 3.77 -3.73
C ASP A 136 -17.86 3.21 -4.69
N GLU A 137 -17.79 3.53 -5.99
CA GLU A 137 -18.65 2.90 -7.02
C GLU A 137 -18.38 1.40 -7.15
N TYR A 138 -17.14 0.96 -6.94
CA TYR A 138 -16.71 -0.43 -7.15
C TYR A 138 -16.64 -1.24 -5.86
N VAL A 139 -16.63 -0.58 -4.71
CA VAL A 139 -16.63 -1.23 -3.40
C VAL A 139 -18.06 -1.17 -2.84
N PRO A 140 -18.77 -2.29 -2.67
CA PRO A 140 -20.10 -2.29 -2.09
C PRO A 140 -19.99 -2.09 -0.57
N ILE A 141 -19.70 -0.85 -0.17
CA ILE A 141 -19.42 -0.41 1.21
C ILE A 141 -20.57 -0.68 2.19
N ASP A 142 -21.80 -0.83 1.68
CA ASP A 142 -22.97 -1.21 2.48
C ASP A 142 -23.03 -2.71 2.79
N THR A 143 -22.24 -3.53 2.09
CA THR A 143 -22.25 -5.00 2.18
C THR A 143 -20.98 -5.57 2.80
N PHE A 144 -19.81 -5.00 2.47
CA PHE A 144 -18.51 -5.45 2.98
C PHE A 144 -17.74 -4.29 3.58
N SER A 145 -16.95 -4.55 4.60
CA SER A 145 -16.02 -3.55 5.08
C SER A 145 -14.86 -3.34 4.10
N ALA A 146 -14.25 -2.16 4.14
CA ALA A 146 -13.09 -1.85 3.29
C ALA A 146 -11.93 -2.84 3.56
N ASP A 147 -11.72 -3.26 4.81
CA ASP A 147 -10.68 -4.21 5.16
C ASP A 147 -10.98 -5.62 4.62
N GLU A 148 -12.23 -6.09 4.66
CA GLU A 148 -12.62 -7.38 4.07
C GLU A 148 -12.36 -7.40 2.56
N PHE A 149 -12.71 -6.31 1.88
CA PHE A 149 -12.55 -6.20 0.44
C PHE A 149 -11.08 -6.09 0.01
N ILE A 150 -10.27 -5.30 0.73
CA ILE A 150 -8.81 -5.22 0.54
C ILE A 150 -8.17 -6.59 0.76
N GLN A 151 -8.55 -7.30 1.83
CA GLN A 151 -8.05 -8.63 2.13
C GLN A 151 -8.34 -9.60 0.99
N ALA A 152 -9.59 -9.60 0.51
CA ALA A 152 -10.02 -10.45 -0.59
C ALA A 152 -9.19 -10.18 -1.85
N ILE A 153 -8.98 -8.92 -2.23
CA ILE A 153 -8.18 -8.57 -3.41
C ILE A 153 -6.74 -9.07 -3.28
N ILE A 154 -6.06 -8.70 -2.19
CA ILE A 154 -4.62 -8.97 -2.04
C ILE A 154 -4.38 -10.48 -1.86
N LEU A 155 -5.16 -11.15 -1.02
CA LEU A 155 -4.94 -12.57 -0.75
C LEU A 155 -5.28 -13.44 -1.96
N ASN A 156 -6.38 -13.14 -2.68
CA ASN A 156 -6.69 -13.86 -3.92
C ASN A 156 -5.65 -13.61 -4.99
N PHE A 157 -5.09 -12.39 -5.08
CA PHE A 157 -3.99 -12.10 -5.99
C PHE A 157 -2.77 -12.98 -5.66
N ILE A 158 -2.30 -12.97 -4.41
CA ILE A 158 -1.13 -13.75 -3.97
C ILE A 158 -1.34 -15.25 -4.23
N ARG A 159 -2.46 -15.81 -3.76
CA ARG A 159 -2.77 -17.24 -3.96
C ARG A 159 -2.91 -17.59 -5.43
N GLY A 160 -3.53 -16.70 -6.20
CA GLY A 160 -3.73 -16.86 -7.62
C GLY A 160 -2.42 -16.93 -8.39
N ILE A 161 -1.37 -16.20 -8.01
CA ILE A 161 -0.10 -16.20 -8.74
C ILE A 161 0.92 -17.22 -8.20
N ALA A 162 0.73 -17.73 -6.98
CA ALA A 162 1.65 -18.65 -6.33
C ALA A 162 1.60 -20.08 -6.90
N THR A 163 2.74 -20.78 -6.88
CA THR A 163 2.81 -22.23 -7.12
C THR A 163 2.24 -23.01 -5.92
N THR A 164 2.19 -24.34 -5.99
CA THR A 164 1.85 -25.18 -4.82
C THR A 164 2.76 -24.86 -3.63
N THR A 165 4.08 -24.86 -3.84
CA THR A 165 5.07 -24.52 -2.80
C THR A 165 4.93 -23.07 -2.32
N GLY A 166 4.60 -22.13 -3.21
CA GLY A 166 4.29 -20.76 -2.83
C GLY A 166 3.06 -20.66 -1.92
N ASN A 167 1.99 -21.39 -2.23
CA ASN A 167 0.77 -21.44 -1.43
C ASN A 167 0.99 -22.13 -0.07
N GLU A 168 1.79 -23.19 0.00
CA GLU A 168 2.20 -23.80 1.28
C GLU A 168 2.89 -22.76 2.18
N ARG A 169 3.74 -21.90 1.61
CA ARG A 169 4.38 -20.81 2.35
C ARG A 169 3.38 -19.75 2.81
N VAL A 170 2.40 -19.40 1.97
CA VAL A 170 1.30 -18.50 2.34
C VAL A 170 0.53 -19.05 3.55
N ASP A 171 0.19 -20.34 3.51
CA ASP A 171 -0.58 -20.99 4.58
C ASP A 171 0.18 -20.97 5.92
N GLN A 172 1.49 -21.29 5.90
CA GLN A 172 2.37 -21.19 7.07
C GLN A 172 2.38 -19.79 7.69
N LEU A 173 2.44 -18.74 6.87
CA LEU A 173 2.51 -17.35 7.34
C LEU A 173 1.16 -16.89 7.92
N ILE A 174 0.04 -17.32 7.33
CA ILE A 174 -1.30 -17.05 7.86
C ILE A 174 -1.51 -17.74 9.20
N GLU A 175 -1.12 -19.01 9.32
CA GLU A 175 -1.22 -19.76 10.57
C GLU A 175 -0.37 -19.11 11.68
N LYS A 176 0.87 -18.72 11.35
CA LYS A 176 1.73 -17.97 12.28
C LYS A 176 1.07 -16.69 12.79
N GLN A 177 0.44 -15.90 11.91
CA GLN A 177 -0.23 -14.67 12.32
C GLN A 177 -1.42 -14.92 13.25
N LYS A 178 -2.25 -15.94 12.95
CA LYS A 178 -3.36 -16.33 13.84
C LYS A 178 -2.86 -16.67 15.24
N ASN A 179 -1.74 -17.39 15.34
CA ASN A 179 -1.14 -17.78 16.60
C ASN A 179 -0.49 -16.62 17.37
N GLU A 180 -0.10 -15.54 16.70
CA GLU A 180 0.41 -14.31 17.33
C GLU A 180 -0.71 -13.41 17.86
N ILE A 181 -1.89 -13.44 17.25
CA ILE A 181 -3.07 -12.65 17.67
C ILE A 181 -3.78 -13.28 18.89
N LEU A 182 -3.66 -14.60 19.06
CA LEU A 182 -4.27 -15.35 20.18
C LEU A 182 -3.41 -15.38 21.47
N LYS A 183 -2.29 -14.66 21.50
CA LYS A 183 -1.43 -14.49 22.68
C LYS A 183 -1.55 -13.07 23.23
#